data_AF-A0A8S3SYG0-F1
#
_entry.id   AF-A0A8S3SYG0-F1
#
_cell.length_a   1.000
_cell.length_b   1.000
_cell.length_c   1.000
_cell.angle_alpha   90.00
_cell.angle_beta   90.00
_cell.angle_gamma   90.00
#
_symmetry.space_group_name_H-M   'P 1'
#
loop_
_entity.id
_entity.type
_entity.pdbx_description
1 polymer ?
#
loop_
_entity_poly.entity_id
_entity_poly.type
_entity_poly.pdbx_seq_one_letter_code
_entity_poly.pdbx_strand_id
1 'polypeptide(L)'
;MNYANVVTEGYLGIPQNGLGSKYIVSSFSHDMSEFGIIAPSNDTVISINLRLKSGDLKYNGHTYRPAGQYLEVTNYKPTTIRSSTGILVQLYCDSNGLSYDSVMVTLPAVQHFKAEYQFVVVSDFPPGYQPNNYYMTVIIPTNAVVGLKYDGYLLVSFIQKSSIVMSGQTYSILIKEISRSGLHTLTQVNNVTFGLIINGKTTHQGYAYPAGFQFNNGAP
;
A
#
# COMPACT_ATOMS: atom_id res chain seq x y z
N MET A 1 26.75 -2.83 -7.77
CA MET A 1 27.19 -1.61 -8.45
C MET A 1 26.36 -0.48 -7.85
N ASN A 2 26.95 0.35 -6.99
CA ASN A 2 26.32 1.55 -6.42
C ASN A 2 27.46 2.50 -6.04
N TYR A 3 27.59 3.60 -6.78
CA TYR A 3 28.47 4.70 -6.43
C TYR A 3 27.95 5.98 -7.07
N ALA A 4 27.01 6.67 -6.41
CA ALA A 4 26.79 8.10 -6.57
C ALA A 4 25.81 8.62 -5.52
N ASN A 5 26.08 9.83 -5.05
CA ASN A 5 25.22 10.61 -4.18
C ASN A 5 23.99 11.07 -4.97
N VAL A 6 22.82 10.63 -4.48
CA VAL A 6 21.46 11.05 -4.88
C VAL A 6 21.05 10.68 -6.32
N VAL A 7 20.62 9.43 -6.48
CA VAL A 7 19.61 9.08 -7.49
C VAL A 7 18.75 7.94 -6.94
N THR A 8 17.45 8.20 -6.78
CA THR A 8 16.43 7.16 -6.64
C THR A 8 16.08 6.65 -8.04
N GLU A 9 16.88 5.74 -8.58
CA GLU A 9 16.54 5.06 -9.83
C GLU A 9 15.54 3.94 -9.56
N GLY A 10 14.25 4.27 -9.64
CA GLY A 10 13.17 3.28 -9.60
C GLY A 10 12.85 2.79 -11.00
N TYR A 11 13.18 1.53 -11.31
CA TYR A 11 12.64 0.86 -12.50
C TYR A 11 11.21 0.39 -12.22
N LEU A 12 10.24 0.87 -13.01
CA LEU A 12 8.85 0.38 -12.95
C LEU A 12 8.59 -0.61 -14.08
N GLY A 13 8.75 -1.90 -13.78
CA GLY A 13 8.19 -2.95 -14.62
C GLY A 13 6.68 -3.02 -14.41
N ILE A 14 5.89 -2.72 -15.44
CA ILE A 14 4.43 -2.88 -15.38
C ILE A 14 4.10 -4.29 -15.90
N PRO A 15 3.55 -5.19 -15.06
CA PRO A 15 3.06 -6.48 -15.54
C PRO A 15 1.98 -6.26 -16.59
N GLN A 16 2.11 -6.88 -17.76
CA GLN A 16 1.04 -6.84 -18.77
C GLN A 16 -0.16 -7.71 -18.37
N ASN A 17 0.08 -8.76 -17.58
CA ASN A 17 -0.91 -9.71 -17.10
C ASN A 17 -0.89 -9.80 -15.57
N GLY A 18 -2.00 -10.23 -14.97
CA GLY A 18 -2.12 -10.40 -13.52
C GLY A 18 -2.29 -9.09 -12.74
N LEU A 19 -2.70 -8.00 -13.38
CA LEU A 19 -3.10 -6.77 -12.67
C LEU A 19 -4.51 -6.92 -12.09
N GLY A 20 -4.72 -6.34 -10.91
CA GLY A 20 -6.03 -6.36 -10.25
C GLY A 20 -6.87 -5.16 -10.65
N SER A 21 -8.14 -5.17 -10.24
CA SER A 21 -9.10 -4.11 -10.58
C SER A 21 -9.75 -3.45 -9.38
N LYS A 22 -9.36 -3.85 -8.16
CA LYS A 22 -9.94 -3.35 -6.91
C LYS A 22 -8.81 -3.08 -5.92
N TYR A 23 -8.66 -1.82 -5.52
CA TYR A 23 -7.61 -1.37 -4.62
C TYR A 23 -8.21 -0.62 -3.44
N ILE A 24 -7.57 -0.78 -2.29
CA ILE A 24 -7.81 0.03 -1.11
C ILE A 24 -6.52 0.81 -0.85
N VAL A 25 -6.61 2.13 -0.94
CA VAL A 25 -5.52 3.05 -0.62
C VAL A 25 -5.67 3.44 0.85
N SER A 26 -4.68 3.11 1.68
CA SER A 26 -4.62 3.60 3.05
C SER A 26 -4.07 5.02 3.08
N SER A 27 -4.72 5.91 3.83
CA SER A 27 -4.19 7.23 4.14
C SER A 27 -3.88 7.35 5.63
N PHE A 28 -2.71 7.89 5.96
CA PHE A 28 -2.29 8.15 7.33
C PHE A 28 -2.91 9.46 7.80
N SER A 29 -3.31 9.51 9.07
CA SER A 29 -4.33 10.47 9.54
C SER A 29 -3.88 11.94 9.61
N HIS A 30 -2.65 12.28 9.23
CA HIS A 30 -2.09 13.63 9.36
C HIS A 30 -1.41 14.15 8.07
N ASP A 31 -1.34 13.34 7.01
CA ASP A 31 -0.54 13.66 5.82
C ASP A 31 -1.34 13.43 4.51
N MET A 32 -0.95 14.14 3.45
CA MET A 32 -1.45 13.93 2.10
C MET A 32 -1.02 12.54 1.60
N SER A 33 -1.96 11.74 1.12
CA SER A 33 -1.65 10.52 0.35
C SER A 33 -1.81 10.84 -1.12
N GLU A 34 -0.76 10.67 -1.90
CA GLU A 34 -0.79 10.80 -3.34
C GLU A 34 -0.68 9.42 -3.95
N PHE A 35 -1.52 9.12 -4.94
CA PHE A 35 -1.42 7.86 -5.65
C PHE A 35 -1.53 8.09 -7.15
N GLY A 36 -0.76 7.30 -7.88
CA GLY A 36 -0.79 7.15 -9.32
C GLY A 36 -1.59 5.92 -9.72
N ILE A 37 -2.45 6.06 -10.73
CA ILE A 37 -3.08 4.91 -11.39
C ILE A 37 -2.50 4.80 -12.79
N ILE A 38 -2.15 3.58 -13.20
CA ILE A 38 -1.69 3.26 -14.55
C ILE A 38 -2.63 2.20 -15.14
N ALA A 39 -3.26 2.53 -16.28
CA ALA A 39 -4.15 1.65 -17.02
C ALA A 39 -3.48 1.17 -18.33
N PRO A 40 -3.07 -0.10 -18.42
CA PRO A 40 -2.42 -0.62 -19.64
C PRO A 40 -3.41 -0.97 -20.76
N SER A 41 -4.70 -1.17 -20.44
CA SER A 41 -5.74 -1.46 -21.42
C SER A 41 -6.44 -0.17 -21.88
N ASN A 42 -6.76 -0.09 -23.17
CA ASN A 42 -7.63 0.97 -23.70
C ASN A 42 -9.04 0.90 -23.11
N ASP A 43 -9.75 2.02 -23.13
CA ASP A 43 -11.14 2.17 -22.65
C ASP A 43 -11.37 1.67 -21.21
N THR A 44 -10.32 1.70 -20.40
CA THR A 44 -10.37 1.35 -18.99
C THR A 44 -11.18 2.39 -18.23
N VAL A 45 -12.29 1.96 -17.62
CA VAL A 45 -13.16 2.83 -16.82
C VAL A 45 -12.74 2.72 -15.36
N ILE A 46 -12.20 3.81 -14.82
CA ILE A 46 -11.75 3.92 -13.43
C ILE A 46 -12.82 4.64 -12.61
N SER A 47 -13.19 4.05 -11.49
CA SER A 47 -14.07 4.65 -10.47
C SER A 47 -13.28 4.81 -9.17
N ILE A 48 -13.07 6.04 -8.73
CA ILE A 48 -12.39 6.37 -7.47
C ILE A 48 -13.42 6.86 -6.47
N ASN A 49 -13.53 6.17 -5.32
CA ASN A 49 -14.38 6.61 -4.23
C ASN A 49 -13.52 7.32 -3.18
N LEU A 50 -13.51 8.65 -3.27
CA LEU A 50 -12.77 9.53 -2.37
C LEU A 50 -13.59 9.84 -1.13
N ARG A 51 -12.96 9.73 0.04
CA ARG A 51 -13.54 10.15 1.31
C ARG A 51 -12.87 11.44 1.75
N LEU A 52 -13.49 12.58 1.51
CA LEU A 52 -12.94 13.87 1.93
C LEU A 52 -13.30 14.17 3.40
N LYS A 53 -12.42 14.85 4.15
CA LYS A 53 -12.71 15.36 5.51
C LYS A 53 -13.39 16.73 5.43
N SER A 54 -12.88 17.58 4.55
CA SER A 54 -13.41 18.87 4.07
C SER A 54 -12.41 19.40 3.03
N GLY A 55 -12.86 20.19 2.04
CA GLY A 55 -11.99 20.80 1.02
C GLY A 55 -12.19 20.27 -0.39
N ASP A 56 -11.70 21.02 -1.38
CA ASP A 56 -11.89 20.76 -2.80
C ASP A 56 -11.06 19.56 -3.27
N LEU A 57 -11.71 18.69 -4.05
CA LEU A 57 -11.02 17.73 -4.89
C LEU A 57 -10.43 18.48 -6.08
N LYS A 58 -9.10 18.67 -6.11
CA LYS A 58 -8.41 19.04 -7.35
C LYS A 58 -8.18 17.79 -8.17
N TYR A 59 -9.23 17.36 -8.87
CA TYR A 59 -9.14 16.33 -9.89
C TYR A 59 -9.21 17.03 -11.24
N ASN A 60 -8.20 16.80 -12.06
CA ASN A 60 -7.82 17.63 -13.20
C ASN A 60 -8.80 17.60 -14.40
N GLY A 61 -10.11 17.38 -14.22
CA GLY A 61 -11.14 17.50 -15.27
C GLY A 61 -10.93 16.63 -16.53
N HIS A 62 -10.00 15.68 -16.50
CA HIS A 62 -9.51 15.01 -17.70
C HIS A 62 -10.25 13.70 -17.98
N THR A 63 -10.67 13.55 -19.25
CA THR A 63 -11.09 12.28 -19.83
C THR A 63 -9.85 11.58 -20.38
N TYR A 64 -9.51 10.44 -19.79
CA TYR A 64 -8.32 9.66 -20.08
C TYR A 64 -8.55 8.75 -21.32
N ARG A 65 -7.92 9.07 -22.47
CA ARG A 65 -7.79 8.26 -23.70
C ARG A 65 -6.42 8.53 -24.37
N PRO A 66 -5.68 7.59 -25.00
CA PRO A 66 -5.60 6.12 -24.86
C PRO A 66 -4.52 5.67 -23.83
N ALA A 67 -4.26 4.35 -23.70
CA ALA A 67 -3.55 3.67 -22.60
C ALA A 67 -2.21 4.28 -22.11
N GLY A 68 -1.90 4.05 -20.82
CA GLY A 68 -0.64 4.46 -20.17
C GLY A 68 -0.69 5.78 -19.40
N GLN A 69 -1.88 6.22 -18.96
CA GLN A 69 -2.04 7.54 -18.33
C GLN A 69 -1.88 7.47 -16.81
N TYR A 70 -1.14 8.44 -16.26
CA TYR A 70 -0.95 8.66 -14.82
C TYR A 70 -2.05 9.59 -14.31
N LEU A 71 -2.77 9.13 -13.29
CA LEU A 71 -3.74 9.94 -12.57
C LEU A 71 -3.27 10.11 -11.14
N GLU A 72 -2.92 11.35 -10.79
CA GLU A 72 -2.53 11.76 -9.46
C GLU A 72 -3.74 12.27 -8.69
N VAL A 73 -3.96 11.73 -7.50
CA VAL A 73 -5.01 12.21 -6.60
C VAL A 73 -4.46 12.34 -5.20
N THR A 74 -4.54 13.55 -4.65
CA THR A 74 -4.29 13.82 -3.23
C THR A 74 -5.52 13.47 -2.40
N ASN A 75 -5.34 12.70 -1.34
CA ASN A 75 -6.43 12.28 -0.48
C ASN A 75 -6.00 12.06 0.99
N TYR A 76 -6.94 12.25 1.92
CA TYR A 76 -6.69 12.33 3.37
C TYR A 76 -7.41 11.26 4.19
N LYS A 77 -8.17 10.36 3.55
CA LYS A 77 -8.84 9.22 4.20
C LYS A 77 -8.71 7.99 3.32
N PRO A 78 -8.88 6.77 3.86
CA PRO A 78 -8.96 5.58 3.02
C PRO A 78 -9.86 5.74 1.80
N THR A 79 -9.39 5.23 0.66
CA THR A 79 -10.09 5.31 -0.62
C THR A 79 -10.12 3.96 -1.30
N THR A 80 -11.18 3.75 -2.08
CA THR A 80 -11.25 2.58 -2.97
C THR A 80 -11.12 3.03 -4.40
N ILE A 81 -10.36 2.25 -5.17
CA ILE A 81 -10.24 2.40 -6.61
C ILE A 81 -10.79 1.12 -7.23
N ARG A 82 -11.70 1.28 -8.18
CA ARG A 82 -12.25 0.19 -8.98
C ARG A 82 -11.98 0.47 -10.44
N SER A 83 -11.76 -0.59 -11.21
CA SER A 83 -11.56 -0.50 -12.65
C SER A 83 -12.35 -1.59 -13.37
N SER A 84 -12.72 -1.33 -14.64
CA SER A 84 -13.30 -2.34 -15.53
C SER A 84 -12.27 -3.41 -15.95
N THR A 85 -10.98 -3.08 -15.92
CA THR A 85 -9.85 -3.95 -16.30
C THR A 85 -8.74 -3.91 -15.24
N GLY A 86 -7.69 -4.74 -15.40
CA GLY A 86 -6.52 -4.72 -14.55
C GLY A 86 -5.75 -3.40 -14.65
N ILE A 87 -5.46 -2.75 -13.52
CA ILE A 87 -4.69 -1.51 -13.42
C ILE A 87 -3.53 -1.69 -12.45
N LEU A 88 -2.56 -0.78 -12.47
CA LEU A 88 -1.53 -0.68 -11.45
C LEU A 88 -1.81 0.57 -10.62
N VAL A 89 -1.70 0.46 -9.30
CA VAL A 89 -1.82 1.61 -8.39
C VAL A 89 -0.53 1.73 -7.60
N GLN A 90 0.09 2.91 -7.67
CA GLN A 90 1.27 3.26 -6.88
C GLN A 90 0.87 4.31 -5.86
N LEU A 91 1.29 4.13 -4.61
CA LEU A 91 1.17 5.14 -3.56
C LEU A 91 2.51 5.87 -3.46
N TYR A 92 2.48 7.18 -3.60
CA TYR A 92 3.57 8.08 -3.28
C TYR A 92 3.42 8.54 -1.83
N CYS A 93 4.46 8.27 -1.05
CA CYS A 93 4.58 8.71 0.33
C CYS A 93 5.59 9.86 0.35
N ASP A 94 5.08 11.08 0.42
CA ASP A 94 5.91 12.26 0.56
C ASP A 94 6.54 12.34 1.96
N SER A 95 7.74 12.90 2.04
CA SER A 95 8.40 13.18 3.32
C SER A 95 7.86 14.43 4.00
N ASN A 96 6.94 15.17 3.36
CA ASN A 96 6.36 16.42 3.85
C ASN A 96 7.43 17.45 4.27
N GLY A 97 8.52 17.52 3.51
CA GLY A 97 9.65 18.42 3.79
C GLY A 97 10.53 17.98 4.97
N LEU A 98 10.31 16.78 5.53
CA LEU A 98 11.24 16.16 6.47
C LEU A 98 12.47 15.64 5.72
N SER A 99 13.59 15.47 6.45
CA SER A 99 14.89 15.09 5.89
C SER A 99 15.00 13.62 5.44
N TYR A 100 13.87 12.97 5.11
CA TYR A 100 13.81 11.59 4.66
C TYR A 100 13.48 11.52 3.18
N ASP A 101 14.00 10.51 2.49
CA ASP A 101 13.62 10.25 1.09
C ASP A 101 12.14 9.82 0.98
N SER A 102 11.41 10.45 0.06
CA SER A 102 10.06 10.05 -0.33
C SER A 102 10.10 8.68 -1.02
N VAL A 103 9.03 7.89 -0.87
CA VAL A 103 8.97 6.52 -1.39
C VAL A 103 7.74 6.27 -2.22
N MET A 104 7.90 5.49 -3.29
CA MET A 104 6.79 4.95 -4.06
C MET A 104 6.61 3.46 -3.76
N VAL A 105 5.38 3.05 -3.49
CA VAL A 105 5.03 1.65 -3.23
C VAL A 105 3.92 1.19 -4.16
N THR A 106 4.13 0.04 -4.81
CA THR A 106 3.06 -0.64 -5.55
C THR A 106 2.05 -1.23 -4.58
N LEU A 107 0.79 -0.82 -4.69
CA LEU A 107 -0.27 -1.34 -3.85
C LEU A 107 -0.76 -2.71 -4.35
N PRO A 108 -0.94 -3.69 -3.45
CA PRO A 108 -1.63 -4.92 -3.81
C PRO A 108 -3.11 -4.65 -4.06
N ALA A 109 -3.61 -5.17 -5.17
CA ALA A 109 -5.04 -5.27 -5.39
C ALA A 109 -5.63 -6.25 -4.37
N VAL A 110 -6.93 -6.13 -4.07
CA VAL A 110 -7.63 -7.09 -3.21
C VAL A 110 -7.59 -8.50 -3.78
N GLN A 111 -7.52 -8.63 -5.12
CA GLN A 111 -7.32 -9.91 -5.80
C GLN A 111 -5.96 -10.55 -5.52
N HIS A 112 -4.96 -9.78 -5.07
CA HIS A 112 -3.59 -10.24 -4.84
C HIS A 112 -3.28 -10.52 -3.37
N PHE A 113 -4.27 -10.38 -2.51
CA PHE A 113 -4.14 -10.61 -1.08
C PHE A 113 -3.82 -12.08 -0.78
N LYS A 114 -3.00 -12.31 0.25
CA LYS A 114 -2.61 -13.65 0.73
C LYS A 114 -3.16 -13.89 2.12
N ALA A 115 -3.29 -15.15 2.50
CA ALA A 115 -3.60 -15.54 3.88
C ALA A 115 -2.35 -15.55 4.80
N GLU A 116 -1.16 -15.51 4.21
CA GLU A 116 0.11 -15.57 4.92
C GLU A 116 1.21 -14.77 4.20
N TYR A 117 2.02 -14.09 5.00
CA TYR A 117 3.20 -13.36 4.57
C TYR A 117 4.39 -13.69 5.46
N GLN A 118 5.54 -13.86 4.81
CA GLN A 118 6.86 -13.74 5.41
C GLN A 118 7.48 -12.45 4.88
N PHE A 119 8.02 -11.61 5.75
CA PHE A 119 8.58 -10.32 5.36
C PHE A 119 9.77 -9.96 6.24
N VAL A 120 10.69 -9.14 5.71
CA VAL A 120 11.92 -8.77 6.40
C VAL A 120 11.93 -7.28 6.71
N VAL A 121 12.01 -6.94 7.98
CA VAL A 121 12.31 -5.59 8.40
C VAL A 121 13.82 -5.47 8.50
N VAL A 122 14.43 -4.67 7.63
CA VAL A 122 15.87 -4.50 7.64
C VAL A 122 16.23 -3.48 8.73
N SER A 123 17.06 -3.88 9.69
CA SER A 123 17.86 -2.91 10.44
C SER A 123 19.15 -2.75 9.68
N ASP A 124 19.23 -1.70 8.88
CA ASP A 124 20.54 -1.23 8.49
C ASP A 124 20.82 0.07 9.26
N PHE A 125 22.09 0.41 9.30
CA PHE A 125 22.69 1.69 9.70
C PHE A 125 23.47 1.73 11.02
N PRO A 126 24.66 2.39 10.97
CA PRO A 126 25.73 2.26 11.95
C PRO A 126 25.37 2.72 13.37
N PRO A 127 26.16 2.31 14.38
CA PRO A 127 25.99 2.75 15.77
C PRO A 127 25.90 4.29 15.86
N GLY A 128 24.81 4.81 16.44
CA GLY A 128 24.63 6.25 16.69
C GLY A 128 23.39 6.89 16.01
N TYR A 129 22.68 6.16 15.15
CA TYR A 129 21.43 6.63 14.55
C TYR A 129 20.20 6.33 15.45
N GLN A 130 19.27 7.27 15.52
CA GLN A 130 18.06 7.28 16.36
C GLN A 130 17.06 6.15 15.99
N PRO A 131 16.10 5.78 16.87
CA PRO A 131 15.29 4.58 16.72
C PRO A 131 14.57 4.50 15.39
N ASN A 132 14.61 3.31 14.81
CA ASN A 132 13.92 2.98 13.58
C ASN A 132 12.42 2.78 13.86
N ASN A 133 11.58 3.56 13.18
CA ASN A 133 10.14 3.39 13.26
C ASN A 133 9.69 2.54 12.08
N TYR A 134 9.32 1.30 12.38
CA TYR A 134 8.82 0.35 11.39
C TYR A 134 7.33 0.13 11.59
N TYR A 135 6.59 0.07 10.50
CA TYR A 135 5.15 -0.13 10.53
C TYR A 135 4.74 -1.18 9.50
N MET A 136 3.70 -1.92 9.86
CA MET A 136 2.90 -2.67 8.89
C MET A 136 1.52 -2.05 8.79
N THR A 137 1.05 -1.94 7.55
CA THR A 137 -0.33 -1.64 7.22
C THR A 137 -1.01 -2.91 6.72
N VAL A 138 -2.05 -3.34 7.45
CA VAL A 138 -2.84 -4.53 7.15
C VAL A 138 -4.22 -4.12 6.64
N ILE A 139 -4.62 -4.63 5.48
CA ILE A 139 -5.94 -4.39 4.88
C ILE A 139 -6.68 -5.72 4.82
N ILE A 140 -7.72 -5.90 5.64
CA ILE A 140 -8.37 -7.20 5.87
C ILE A 140 -9.89 -7.04 6.01
N PRO A 141 -10.73 -8.00 5.58
CA PRO A 141 -12.14 -8.01 5.94
C PRO A 141 -12.34 -7.80 7.45
N THR A 142 -13.23 -6.88 7.84
CA THR A 142 -13.34 -6.43 9.24
C THR A 142 -13.67 -7.56 10.22
N ASN A 143 -14.45 -8.55 9.78
CA ASN A 143 -14.79 -9.74 10.56
C ASN A 143 -13.62 -10.73 10.74
N ALA A 144 -12.56 -10.64 9.92
CA ALA A 144 -11.42 -11.55 9.97
C ALA A 144 -10.24 -11.03 10.82
N VAL A 145 -10.32 -9.80 11.33
CA VAL A 145 -9.28 -9.17 12.17
C VAL A 145 -8.93 -10.03 13.39
N VAL A 146 -9.92 -10.64 14.03
CA VAL A 146 -9.75 -11.46 15.25
C VAL A 146 -8.84 -12.67 15.05
N GLY A 147 -8.59 -13.06 13.79
CA GLY A 147 -7.78 -14.22 13.43
C GLY A 147 -6.36 -13.90 12.98
N LEU A 148 -5.92 -12.64 13.05
CA LEU A 148 -4.56 -12.25 12.66
C LEU A 148 -3.54 -12.69 13.71
N LYS A 149 -2.43 -13.29 13.26
CA LYS A 149 -1.29 -13.68 14.08
C LYS A 149 0.01 -13.07 13.55
N TYR A 150 0.73 -12.36 14.40
CA TYR A 150 2.04 -11.79 14.14
C TYR A 150 3.10 -12.57 14.92
N ASP A 151 4.08 -13.16 14.23
CA ASP A 151 5.08 -14.06 14.80
C ASP A 151 4.47 -15.18 15.66
N GLY A 152 3.34 -15.72 15.21
CA GLY A 152 2.60 -16.80 15.88
C GLY A 152 1.65 -16.34 17.00
N TYR A 153 1.74 -15.10 17.47
CA TYR A 153 0.90 -14.55 18.53
C TYR A 153 -0.28 -13.75 17.96
N LEU A 154 -1.45 -13.78 18.62
CA LEU A 154 -2.60 -13.00 18.18
C LEU A 154 -2.28 -11.50 18.14
N LEU A 155 -2.54 -10.87 17.00
CA LEU A 155 -2.32 -9.45 16.80
C LEU A 155 -3.58 -8.67 17.20
N VAL A 156 -3.58 -8.14 18.42
CA VAL A 156 -4.76 -7.49 19.02
C VAL A 156 -4.62 -5.98 19.22
N SER A 157 -3.40 -5.44 19.17
CA SER A 157 -3.15 -4.01 19.35
C SER A 157 -2.74 -3.36 18.04
N PHE A 158 -3.22 -2.13 17.82
CA PHE A 158 -2.97 -1.34 16.61
C PHE A 158 -2.83 0.13 17.02
N ILE A 159 -1.88 0.84 16.43
CA ILE A 159 -1.68 2.27 16.72
C ILE A 159 -2.72 3.14 15.99
N GLN A 160 -3.24 2.64 14.87
CA GLN A 160 -4.32 3.27 14.13
C GLN A 160 -5.21 2.21 13.50
N LYS A 161 -6.52 2.49 13.50
CA LYS A 161 -7.55 1.66 12.88
C LYS A 161 -8.53 2.53 12.14
N SER A 162 -8.84 2.16 10.90
CA SER A 162 -9.90 2.77 10.10
C SER A 162 -10.65 1.70 9.32
N SER A 163 -11.76 2.07 8.68
CA SER A 163 -12.56 1.14 7.88
C SER A 163 -13.06 1.76 6.59
N ILE A 164 -13.24 0.90 5.58
CA ILE A 164 -13.78 1.28 4.29
C ILE A 164 -14.67 0.16 3.74
N VAL A 165 -15.70 0.54 2.99
CA VAL A 165 -16.58 -0.42 2.31
C VAL A 165 -16.19 -0.47 0.84
N MET A 166 -15.97 -1.68 0.32
CA MET A 166 -15.68 -1.92 -1.09
C MET A 166 -16.55 -3.07 -1.59
N SER A 167 -17.38 -2.82 -2.61
CA SER A 167 -18.27 -3.83 -3.20
C SER A 167 -19.15 -4.56 -2.16
N GLY A 168 -19.66 -3.84 -1.16
CA GLY A 168 -20.51 -4.40 -0.09
C GLY A 168 -19.75 -5.07 1.06
N GLN A 169 -18.45 -5.32 0.91
CA GLN A 169 -17.60 -5.85 1.98
C GLN A 169 -16.92 -4.71 2.76
N THR A 170 -16.98 -4.75 4.09
CA THR A 170 -16.22 -3.83 4.95
C THR A 170 -14.82 -4.38 5.20
N TYR A 171 -13.82 -3.55 4.95
CA TYR A 171 -12.41 -3.80 5.23
C TYR A 171 -11.95 -2.91 6.37
N SER A 172 -11.14 -3.47 7.26
CA SER A 172 -10.35 -2.75 8.24
C SER A 172 -8.98 -2.44 7.65
N ILE A 173 -8.50 -1.22 7.90
CA ILE A 173 -7.12 -0.80 7.63
C ILE A 173 -6.47 -0.56 8.99
N LEU A 174 -5.48 -1.38 9.29
CA LEU A 174 -4.87 -1.51 10.60
C LEU A 174 -3.39 -1.15 10.47
N ILE A 175 -2.89 -0.32 11.37
CA ILE A 175 -1.47 0.01 11.41
C ILE A 175 -0.89 -0.49 12.73
N LYS A 176 0.23 -1.19 12.66
CA LYS A 176 0.97 -1.69 13.81
C LYS A 176 2.43 -1.33 13.67
N GLU A 177 3.00 -0.79 14.75
CA GLU A 177 4.44 -0.65 14.90
C GLU A 177 5.13 -2.00 15.09
N ILE A 178 6.20 -2.22 14.35
CA ILE A 178 7.07 -3.39 14.44
C ILE A 178 8.28 -3.01 15.30
N SER A 179 8.47 -3.72 16.41
CA SER A 179 9.44 -3.32 17.45
C SER A 179 10.87 -3.83 17.21
N ARG A 180 11.08 -4.70 16.23
CA ARG A 180 12.38 -5.31 15.94
C ARG A 180 12.56 -5.48 14.44
N SER A 181 13.81 -5.44 14.00
CA SER A 181 14.20 -5.89 12.67
C SER A 181 14.29 -7.42 12.63
N GLY A 182 14.38 -7.95 11.41
CA GLY A 182 14.52 -9.36 11.13
C GLY A 182 13.38 -9.91 10.29
N LEU A 183 13.35 -11.24 10.18
CA LEU A 183 12.29 -11.97 9.51
C LEU A 183 11.06 -12.07 10.42
N HIS A 184 9.90 -11.80 9.86
CA HIS A 184 8.61 -11.83 10.53
C HIS A 184 7.59 -12.62 9.74
N THR A 185 6.55 -13.07 10.45
CA THR A 185 5.39 -13.73 9.84
C THR A 185 4.10 -13.03 10.23
N LEU A 186 3.17 -12.88 9.27
CA LEU A 186 1.80 -12.47 9.53
C LEU A 186 0.85 -13.47 8.86
N THR A 187 0.00 -14.12 9.64
CA THR A 187 -0.91 -15.18 9.18
C THR A 187 -2.34 -14.92 9.62
N GLN A 188 -3.31 -15.52 8.92
CA GLN A 188 -4.72 -15.51 9.28
C GLN A 188 -5.24 -16.94 9.50
N VAL A 189 -5.81 -17.23 10.67
CA VAL A 189 -6.15 -18.60 11.14
C VAL A 189 -7.20 -19.36 10.32
N ASN A 190 -8.04 -18.66 9.56
CA ASN A 190 -9.12 -19.21 8.73
C ASN A 190 -8.82 -19.08 7.23
N ASN A 191 -7.55 -18.90 6.85
CA ASN A 191 -7.12 -18.65 5.47
C ASN A 191 -7.82 -17.46 4.78
N VAL A 192 -8.33 -16.49 5.55
CA VAL A 192 -8.87 -15.26 4.97
C VAL A 192 -7.72 -14.42 4.45
N THR A 193 -7.80 -14.00 3.20
CA THR A 193 -6.75 -13.19 2.58
C THR A 193 -6.80 -11.74 3.03
N PHE A 194 -5.63 -11.11 3.12
CA PHE A 194 -5.46 -9.71 3.46
C PHE A 194 -4.28 -9.11 2.68
N GLY A 195 -4.25 -7.79 2.58
CA GLY A 195 -3.12 -7.04 2.01
C GLY A 195 -2.16 -6.63 3.11
N LEU A 196 -0.87 -6.66 2.81
CA LEU A 196 0.19 -6.25 3.73
C LEU A 196 1.20 -5.35 3.03
N ILE A 197 1.40 -4.16 3.60
CA ILE A 197 2.41 -3.20 3.19
C ILE A 197 3.32 -2.95 4.38
N ILE A 198 4.63 -3.01 4.16
CA ILE A 198 5.63 -2.67 5.16
C ILE A 198 6.19 -1.31 4.80
N ASN A 199 6.31 -0.44 5.79
CA ASN A 199 6.93 0.86 5.63
C ASN A 199 7.73 1.21 6.87
N GLY A 200 8.75 2.04 6.70
CA GLY A 200 9.57 2.50 7.81
C GLY A 200 10.40 3.70 7.43
N LYS A 201 11.04 4.29 8.44
CA LYS A 201 11.96 5.40 8.25
C LYS A 201 13.15 5.33 9.21
N THR A 202 14.27 5.86 8.74
CA THR A 202 15.49 6.14 9.50
C THR A 202 15.69 7.66 9.58
N THR A 203 16.87 8.15 9.99
CA THR A 203 17.15 9.61 10.07
C THR A 203 17.18 10.31 8.69
N HIS A 204 17.38 9.55 7.59
CA HIS A 204 17.44 10.14 6.23
C HIS A 204 16.73 9.34 5.14
N GLN A 205 16.23 8.13 5.43
CA GLN A 205 15.69 7.25 4.41
C GLN A 205 14.32 6.73 4.81
N GLY A 206 13.35 6.90 3.93
CA GLY A 206 12.11 6.15 3.96
C GLY A 206 12.27 4.85 3.17
N TYR A 207 11.50 3.83 3.53
CA TYR A 207 11.28 2.68 2.65
C TYR A 207 9.83 2.21 2.78
N ALA A 208 9.29 1.66 1.69
CA ALA A 208 8.02 0.98 1.69
C ALA A 208 8.00 -0.10 0.62
N TYR A 209 7.36 -1.23 0.91
CA TYR A 209 7.18 -2.31 -0.05
C TYR A 209 5.92 -3.14 0.27
N PRO A 210 5.25 -3.70 -0.74
CA PRO A 210 4.23 -4.73 -0.52
C PRO A 210 4.92 -6.01 -0.04
N ALA A 211 4.43 -6.62 1.05
CA ALA A 211 5.05 -7.83 1.59
C ALA A 211 4.92 -9.06 0.66
N GLY A 212 4.09 -8.96 -0.38
CA GLY A 212 3.96 -9.96 -1.43
C GLY A 212 2.65 -9.87 -2.17
N PHE A 213 2.56 -10.61 -3.27
CA PHE A 213 1.38 -10.74 -4.10
C PHE A 213 1.06 -12.22 -4.31
N GLN A 214 -0.21 -12.57 -4.32
CA GLN A 214 -0.68 -13.84 -4.88
C GLN A 214 -1.35 -13.57 -6.21
N PHE A 215 -0.72 -14.04 -7.27
CA PHE A 215 -1.34 -14.09 -8.58
C PHE A 215 -2.03 -15.45 -8.69
N ASN A 216 -3.34 -15.45 -8.89
CA ASN A 216 -4.03 -16.68 -9.23
C ASN A 216 -3.59 -17.05 -10.65
N ASN A 217 -3.08 -18.28 -10.86
CA ASN A 217 -2.78 -18.83 -12.18
C ASN A 217 -4.08 -19.17 -12.96
N GLY A 218 -5.03 -18.24 -12.99
CA GLY A 218 -6.27 -18.31 -13.75
C GLY A 218 -6.21 -17.32 -14.91
N ALA A 219 -5.67 -17.82 -16.02
CA ALA A 219 -5.48 -17.18 -17.33
C ALA A 219 -6.78 -16.55 -17.90
N PRO A 220 -6.69 -15.69 -18.92
CA PRO A 220 -5.98 -15.98 -20.19
C PRO A 220 -4.51 -15.56 -20.24
#